data_AF-A0A396BTB0-F1
#
_entry.id   AF-A0A396BTB0-F1
#
_cell.length_a   1.000
_cell.length_b   1.000
_cell.length_c   1.000
_cell.angle_alpha   90.00
_cell.angle_beta   90.00
_cell.angle_gamma   90.00
#
_symmetry.space_group_name_H-M   'P 1'
#
loop_
_entity.id
_entity.type
_entity.pdbx_description
1 polymer ?
#
loop_
_entity_poly.entity_id
_entity_poly.type
_entity_poly.pdbx_seq_one_letter_code
_entity_poly.pdbx_strand_id
1 'polypeptide(L)'
;MRYTIYIMLNAEDDFRKEELEIPEEISSIQAFYLYLKKKCKLPDLRKEEIYICSKDKYEMVTLFITSQGDTISYEPIDMKILLSINTLYLSYCNRTARAEEIFLSNGGSHYYMWHDGWEQEYSKYEISKKQEKEWLQKHNLHPRIP
;
A
#
# COMPACT_ATOMS: atom_id res chain seq x y z
N MET A 1 19.58 1.04 11.28
CA MET A 1 19.63 -0.02 10.25
C MET A 1 19.45 0.60 8.86
N ARG A 2 20.13 0.08 7.80
CA ARG A 2 19.97 0.58 6.43
C ARG A 2 18.78 -0.09 5.75
N TYR A 3 17.92 0.72 5.15
CA TYR A 3 16.75 0.29 4.42
C TYR A 3 16.88 0.69 2.95
N THR A 4 16.43 -0.21 2.08
CA THR A 4 16.14 0.15 0.69
C THR A 4 14.68 0.57 0.61
N ILE A 5 14.43 1.81 0.22
CA ILE A 5 13.08 2.36 0.10
C ILE A 5 12.77 2.56 -1.38
N TYR A 6 11.69 1.93 -1.83
CA TYR A 6 11.12 2.09 -3.15
C TYR A 6 9.89 2.97 -3.04
N ILE A 7 9.83 4.04 -3.82
CA ILE A 7 8.74 5.01 -3.78
C ILE A 7 8.09 5.03 -5.15
N MET A 8 6.78 4.77 -5.18
CA MET A 8 5.91 4.83 -6.35
C MET A 8 4.90 5.93 -6.10
N LEU A 9 5.12 7.10 -6.70
CA LEU A 9 4.31 8.29 -6.44
C LEU A 9 2.99 8.30 -7.22
N ASN A 10 2.82 7.43 -8.23
CA ASN A 10 1.59 7.19 -8.98
C ASN A 10 1.65 5.80 -9.63
N ALA A 11 0.49 5.25 -10.02
CA ALA A 11 0.41 4.02 -10.81
C ALA A 11 1.07 4.10 -12.20
N GLU A 12 1.44 5.31 -12.64
CA GLU A 12 2.16 5.58 -13.89
C GLU A 12 3.61 5.96 -13.57
N ASP A 13 4.51 4.98 -13.71
CA ASP A 13 5.96 5.04 -14.01
C ASP A 13 6.93 5.93 -13.20
N ASP A 14 6.50 6.73 -12.21
CA ASP A 14 7.43 7.50 -11.37
C ASP A 14 7.94 6.66 -10.18
N PHE A 15 8.92 5.81 -10.49
CA PHE A 15 9.62 4.93 -9.55
C PHE A 15 10.93 5.54 -9.08
N ARG A 16 11.07 5.71 -7.76
CA ARG A 16 12.30 6.22 -7.13
C ARG A 16 12.82 5.22 -6.11
N LYS A 17 14.10 4.87 -6.20
CA LYS A 17 14.80 4.07 -5.21
C LYS A 17 15.67 4.99 -4.37
N GLU A 18 15.51 4.93 -3.05
CA GLU A 18 16.33 5.64 -2.08
C GLU A 18 16.93 4.67 -1.06
N GLU A 19 18.19 4.87 -0.68
CA GLU A 19 18.80 4.17 0.43
C GLU A 19 18.82 5.09 1.64
N LEU A 20 18.19 4.65 2.72
CA LEU A 20 17.98 5.47 3.91
C LEU A 20 18.39 4.71 5.15
N GLU A 21 19.11 5.40 6.02
CA GLU A 21 19.36 4.92 7.37
C GLU A 21 18.20 5.36 8.26
N ILE A 22 17.50 4.39 8.83
CA ILE A 22 16.38 4.65 9.73
C ILE A 22 16.93 4.66 11.17
N PRO A 23 16.68 5.74 11.94
CA PRO A 23 17.03 5.84 13.34
C PRO A 23 16.43 4.68 14.15
N GLU A 24 17.19 4.16 15.12
CA GLU A 24 16.73 3.07 15.99
C GLU A 24 15.63 3.51 16.97
N GLU A 25 15.49 4.83 17.19
CA GLU A 25 14.65 5.43 18.24
C GLU A 25 13.26 5.86 17.76
N ILE A 26 12.78 5.38 16.62
CA ILE A 26 11.45 5.76 16.14
C ILE A 26 10.37 5.17 17.04
N SER A 27 9.78 6.02 17.86
CA SER A 27 8.86 5.66 18.95
C SER A 27 7.42 5.38 18.51
N SER A 28 7.05 5.73 17.28
CA SER A 28 5.71 5.53 16.75
C SER A 28 5.68 5.49 15.22
N ILE A 29 4.62 4.90 14.67
CA ILE A 29 4.30 4.91 13.23
C ILE A 29 4.19 6.36 12.71
N GLN A 30 3.64 7.27 13.50
CA GLN A 30 3.52 8.67 13.11
C GLN A 30 4.89 9.34 12.97
N ALA A 31 5.80 9.11 13.92
CA ALA A 31 7.17 9.60 13.83
C ALA A 31 7.90 8.97 12.64
N PHE A 32 7.66 7.69 12.37
CA PHE A 32 8.20 6.98 11.21
C PHE A 32 7.77 7.63 9.89
N TYR A 33 6.47 7.86 9.73
CA TYR A 33 5.94 8.49 8.52
C TYR A 33 6.49 9.90 8.32
N LEU A 34 6.53 10.73 9.35
CA LEU A 34 7.07 12.09 9.26
C LEU A 34 8.57 12.09 8.91
N TYR A 35 9.33 11.12 9.40
CA TYR A 35 10.73 10.92 9.03
C TYR A 35 10.85 10.62 7.53
N LEU A 36 10.11 9.62 7.04
CA LEU A 36 10.09 9.27 5.62
C LEU A 36 9.64 10.45 4.76
N LYS A 37 8.61 11.18 5.19
CA LYS A 37 8.09 12.35 4.47
C LYS A 37 9.17 13.40 4.25
N LYS A 38 9.92 13.72 5.31
CA LYS A 38 11.00 14.70 5.25
C LYS A 38 12.18 14.21 4.41
N LYS A 39 12.59 12.96 4.58
CA LYS A 39 13.80 12.42 3.94
C LYS A 39 13.60 12.13 2.45
N CYS A 40 12.47 11.53 2.09
CA CYS A 40 12.16 11.10 0.72
C CYS A 40 11.42 12.16 -0.11
N LYS A 41 11.23 13.37 0.46
CA LYS A 41 10.45 14.47 -0.14
C LYS A 41 9.10 14.01 -0.67
N LEU A 42 8.39 13.27 0.19
CA LEU A 42 7.06 12.76 -0.13
C LEU A 42 6.07 13.91 -0.32
N PRO A 43 5.15 13.83 -1.30
CA PRO A 43 4.16 14.89 -1.52
C PRO A 43 3.21 15.05 -0.33
N ASP A 44 2.62 16.23 -0.22
CA ASP A 44 1.61 16.51 0.80
C ASP A 44 0.35 15.68 0.57
N LEU A 45 -0.20 15.17 1.68
CA LEU A 45 -1.44 14.44 1.69
C LEU A 45 -2.58 15.38 1.27
N ARG A 46 -3.25 15.08 0.17
CA ARG A 46 -4.60 15.60 -0.07
C ARG A 46 -5.58 14.80 0.79
N LYS A 47 -6.86 15.18 0.84
CA LYS A 47 -7.96 14.46 1.54
C LYS A 47 -8.24 13.07 0.92
N GLU A 48 -7.24 12.23 0.80
CA GLU A 48 -7.30 10.87 0.29
C GLU A 48 -6.26 10.01 1.03
N GLU A 49 -6.43 8.70 0.94
CA GLU A 49 -5.69 7.70 1.70
C GLU A 49 -4.37 7.34 0.99
N ILE A 50 -3.34 7.00 1.76
CA ILE A 50 -2.01 6.58 1.31
C ILE A 50 -1.70 5.19 1.81
N TYR A 51 -0.97 4.43 1.00
CA TYR A 51 -0.58 3.05 1.26
C TYR A 51 0.94 2.94 1.37
N ILE A 52 1.44 2.75 2.58
CA ILE A 52 2.82 2.32 2.77
C ILE A 52 2.81 0.79 2.75
N CYS A 53 3.02 0.19 1.58
CA CYS A 53 3.09 -1.26 1.43
C CYS A 53 4.54 -1.74 1.62
N SER A 54 4.91 -2.30 2.75
CA SER A 54 6.12 -3.11 2.78
C SER A 54 5.87 -4.49 2.21
N LYS A 55 6.83 -5.00 1.43
CA LYS A 55 6.88 -6.39 0.99
C LYS A 55 8.23 -6.95 1.40
N ASP A 56 8.24 -7.88 2.35
CA ASP A 56 9.35 -8.83 2.49
C ASP A 56 8.97 -10.15 1.80
N LYS A 57 9.94 -11.03 1.59
CA LYS A 57 9.79 -12.35 0.96
C LYS A 57 8.74 -13.26 1.61
N TYR A 58 8.21 -12.90 2.78
CA TYR A 58 7.26 -13.70 3.55
C TYR A 58 5.91 -13.01 3.81
N GLU A 59 5.84 -11.68 3.87
CA GLU A 59 4.59 -10.97 4.22
C GLU A 59 4.47 -9.61 3.52
N MET A 60 3.25 -9.26 3.11
CA MET A 60 2.84 -7.92 2.71
C MET A 60 2.34 -7.19 3.95
N VAL A 61 3.04 -6.14 4.38
CA VAL A 61 2.61 -5.27 5.47
C VAL A 61 2.14 -3.95 4.87
N THR A 62 0.83 -3.79 4.75
CA THR A 62 0.22 -2.58 4.20
C THR A 62 -0.20 -1.64 5.32
N LEU A 63 0.56 -0.55 5.52
CA LEU A 63 0.20 0.54 6.41
C LEU A 63 -0.68 1.54 5.67
N PHE A 64 -1.92 1.65 6.13
CA PHE A 64 -2.89 2.62 5.66
C PHE A 64 -2.67 3.92 6.40
N ILE A 65 -2.51 5.01 5.66
CA ILE A 65 -2.35 6.36 6.17
C ILE A 65 -3.51 7.18 5.64
N THR A 66 -4.45 7.56 6.49
CA THR A 66 -5.55 8.41 6.06
C THR A 66 -5.33 9.84 6.53
N SER A 67 -5.43 10.80 5.61
CA SER A 67 -5.41 12.23 5.92
C SER A 67 -6.86 12.72 6.09
N GLN A 68 -7.24 13.07 7.31
CA GLN A 68 -8.45 13.85 7.56
C GLN A 68 -8.06 15.25 8.06
N GLY A 69 -7.84 16.16 7.11
CA GLY A 69 -7.25 17.47 7.43
C GLY A 69 -5.80 17.31 7.87
N ASP A 70 -5.45 17.86 9.04
CA ASP A 70 -4.09 17.79 9.61
C ASP A 70 -3.83 16.51 10.43
N THR A 71 -4.87 15.70 10.67
CA THR A 71 -4.75 14.48 11.45
C THR A 71 -4.47 13.30 10.53
N ILE A 72 -3.44 12.54 10.86
CA ILE A 72 -3.07 11.32 10.16
C ILE A 72 -3.50 10.13 11.00
N SER A 73 -4.36 9.26 10.46
CA SER A 73 -4.77 8.01 11.09
C SER A 73 -4.07 6.83 10.42
N TYR A 74 -3.76 5.80 11.22
CA TYR A 74 -3.03 4.64 10.76
C TYR A 74 -3.75 3.35 11.17
N GLU A 75 -3.68 2.30 10.34
CA GLU A 75 -4.07 0.96 10.81
C GLU A 75 -3.06 0.43 11.85
N PRO A 76 -3.54 -0.30 12.87
CA PRO A 76 -2.68 -0.81 13.94
C PRO A 76 -1.76 -1.90 13.42
N ILE A 77 -0.53 -1.51 13.07
CA ILE A 77 0.57 -2.42 12.75
C ILE A 77 1.57 -2.40 13.89
N ASP A 78 2.10 -3.56 14.24
CA ASP A 78 3.21 -3.63 15.19
C ASP A 78 4.47 -3.03 14.54
N MET A 79 4.98 -1.95 15.13
CA MET A 79 6.19 -1.27 14.68
C MET A 79 7.41 -2.21 14.64
N LYS A 80 7.43 -3.25 15.47
CA LYS A 80 8.50 -4.26 15.45
C LYS A 80 8.52 -5.05 14.15
N ILE A 81 7.35 -5.33 13.58
CA ILE A 81 7.23 -6.00 12.27
C ILE A 81 7.71 -5.05 11.17
N LEU A 82 7.37 -3.76 11.27
CA LEU A 82 7.82 -2.76 10.30
C LEU A 82 9.33 -2.47 10.39
N LEU A 83 9.96 -2.65 11.55
CA LEU A 83 11.40 -2.51 11.69
C LEU A 83 12.19 -3.77 11.32
N SER A 84 11.58 -4.96 11.31
CA SER A 84 12.29 -6.21 11.01
C SER A 84 12.55 -6.45 9.51
N ILE A 85 11.87 -5.68 8.67
CA ILE A 85 12.00 -5.68 7.21
C ILE A 85 13.15 -4.76 6.77
N ASN A 86 13.90 -5.13 5.73
CA ASN A 86 15.01 -4.31 5.21
C ASN A 86 14.65 -3.53 3.93
N THR A 87 13.49 -3.85 3.34
CA THR A 87 12.97 -3.21 2.13
C THR A 87 11.59 -2.65 2.41
N LEU A 88 11.35 -1.42 2.00
CA LEU A 88 10.07 -0.73 2.14
C LEU A 88 9.58 -0.30 0.76
N TYR A 89 8.30 -0.52 0.45
CA TYR A 89 7.66 0.12 -0.69
C TYR A 89 6.67 1.18 -0.18
N LEU A 90 6.71 2.36 -0.78
CA LEU A 90 5.84 3.49 -0.49
C LEU A 90 5.04 3.74 -1.75
N SER A 91 3.73 3.47 -1.73
CA SER A 91 2.87 3.63 -2.90
C SER A 91 1.76 4.64 -2.63
N TYR A 92 1.63 5.61 -3.52
CA TYR A 92 0.52 6.56 -3.48
C TYR A 92 -0.60 5.99 -4.34
N CYS A 93 -1.52 5.27 -3.71
CA CYS A 93 -2.74 4.82 -4.37
C CYS A 93 -3.97 5.26 -3.57
N ASN A 94 -5.04 5.59 -4.27
CA ASN A 94 -6.35 5.74 -3.66
C ASN A 94 -6.87 4.34 -3.25
N ARG A 95 -7.70 4.22 -2.19
CA ARG A 95 -8.39 2.95 -1.81
C ARG A 95 -8.91 2.17 -2.99
N THR A 96 -9.62 2.86 -3.86
CA THR A 96 -10.25 2.27 -5.04
C THR A 96 -9.19 1.76 -6.03
N ALA A 97 -8.09 2.50 -6.21
CA ALA A 97 -6.99 2.10 -7.08
C ALA A 97 -6.21 0.89 -6.53
N ARG A 98 -5.96 0.83 -5.21
CA ARG A 98 -5.31 -0.34 -4.58
C ARG A 98 -6.18 -1.58 -4.70
N ALA A 99 -7.47 -1.44 -4.46
CA ALA A 99 -8.40 -2.54 -4.64
C ALA A 99 -8.45 -2.99 -6.11
N GLU A 100 -8.49 -2.05 -7.06
CA GLU A 100 -8.40 -2.34 -8.51
C GLU A 100 -7.11 -3.11 -8.84
N GLU A 101 -5.95 -2.69 -8.32
CA GLU A 101 -4.66 -3.36 -8.52
C GLU A 101 -4.67 -4.82 -8.01
N ILE A 102 -5.12 -5.04 -6.77
CA ILE A 102 -5.22 -6.39 -6.19
C ILE A 102 -6.16 -7.24 -7.01
N PHE A 103 -7.34 -6.72 -7.33
CA PHE A 103 -8.35 -7.43 -8.09
C PHE A 103 -7.83 -7.86 -9.46
N LEU A 104 -7.23 -6.93 -10.21
CA LEU A 104 -6.70 -7.19 -11.54
C LEU A 104 -5.47 -8.11 -11.53
N SER A 105 -4.57 -7.96 -10.56
CA SER A 105 -3.39 -8.83 -10.41
C SER A 105 -3.76 -10.29 -10.15
N ASN A 106 -4.92 -10.51 -9.53
CA ASN A 106 -5.49 -11.85 -9.28
C ASN A 106 -6.47 -12.27 -10.39
N GLY A 107 -6.40 -11.66 -11.57
CA GLY A 107 -7.24 -12.00 -12.72
C GLY A 107 -8.72 -11.71 -12.51
N GLY A 108 -9.07 -10.75 -11.65
CA GLY A 108 -10.45 -10.39 -11.34
C GLY A 108 -11.22 -11.46 -10.57
N SER A 109 -10.52 -12.30 -9.79
CA SER A 109 -11.10 -13.49 -9.18
C SER A 109 -10.80 -13.60 -7.69
N HIS A 110 -11.87 -13.62 -6.89
CA HIS A 110 -11.81 -13.77 -5.44
C HIS A 110 -11.21 -15.11 -5.01
N TYR A 111 -11.34 -16.15 -5.84
CA TYR A 111 -10.72 -17.44 -5.58
C TYR A 111 -9.19 -17.34 -5.53
N TYR A 112 -8.58 -16.65 -6.50
CA TYR A 112 -7.14 -16.46 -6.55
C TYR A 112 -6.67 -15.44 -5.49
N MET A 113 -7.45 -14.39 -5.22
CA MET A 113 -7.18 -13.48 -4.10
C MET A 113 -7.12 -14.20 -2.75
N TRP A 114 -8.02 -15.15 -2.51
CA TRP A 114 -7.99 -15.99 -1.31
C TRP A 114 -6.75 -16.88 -1.25
N HIS A 115 -6.41 -17.55 -2.36
CA HIS A 115 -5.24 -18.42 -2.44
C HIS A 115 -3.91 -17.69 -2.25
N ASP A 116 -3.80 -16.48 -2.78
CA ASP A 116 -2.58 -15.67 -2.75
C ASP A 116 -2.48 -14.77 -1.51
N GLY A 117 -3.43 -14.89 -0.58
CA GLY A 117 -3.41 -14.20 0.72
C GLY A 117 -3.90 -12.74 0.70
N TRP A 118 -4.55 -12.32 -0.38
CA TRP A 118 -5.01 -10.94 -0.58
C TRP A 118 -6.43 -10.66 -0.11
N GLU A 119 -7.25 -11.69 0.08
CA GLU A 119 -8.68 -11.56 0.37
C GLU A 119 -8.98 -10.67 1.59
N GLN A 120 -8.16 -10.79 2.65
CA GLN A 120 -8.34 -9.98 3.87
C GLN A 120 -8.04 -8.50 3.62
N GLU A 121 -7.00 -8.18 2.84
CA GLU A 121 -6.71 -6.80 2.45
C GLU A 121 -7.82 -6.28 1.53
N TYR A 122 -8.21 -7.06 0.52
CA TYR A 122 -9.21 -6.66 -0.47
C TYR A 122 -10.59 -6.37 0.16
N SER A 123 -11.02 -7.22 1.09
CA SER A 123 -12.31 -7.09 1.77
C SER A 123 -12.45 -5.77 2.54
N LYS A 124 -11.34 -5.23 3.06
CA LYS A 124 -11.35 -3.95 3.78
C LYS A 124 -11.84 -2.81 2.93
N TYR A 125 -11.69 -2.88 1.60
CA TYR A 125 -12.03 -1.81 0.66
C TYR A 125 -13.52 -1.69 0.38
N GLU A 126 -14.33 -2.69 0.73
CA GLU A 126 -15.80 -2.71 0.55
C GLU A 126 -16.23 -2.42 -0.90
N ILE A 127 -15.47 -2.92 -1.87
CA ILE A 127 -15.74 -2.71 -3.29
C ILE A 127 -17.03 -3.43 -3.70
N SER A 128 -17.93 -2.69 -4.34
CA SER A 128 -19.17 -3.27 -4.85
C SER A 128 -18.92 -4.18 -6.06
N LYS A 129 -19.76 -5.21 -6.25
CA LYS A 129 -19.76 -6.06 -7.45
C LYS A 129 -19.97 -5.27 -8.76
N LYS A 130 -20.59 -4.08 -8.68
CA LYS A 130 -20.74 -3.19 -9.83
C LYS A 130 -19.38 -2.59 -10.24
N GLN A 131 -18.63 -2.08 -9.26
CA GLN A 131 -17.30 -1.52 -9.48
C GLN A 131 -16.33 -2.57 -10.05
N GLU A 132 -16.36 -3.80 -9.54
CA GLU A 132 -15.55 -4.91 -10.08
C GLU A 132 -15.83 -5.17 -11.57
N LYS A 133 -17.10 -5.13 -11.97
CA LYS A 133 -17.50 -5.28 -13.38
C LYS A 133 -17.02 -4.10 -14.22
N GLU A 134 -17.10 -2.88 -13.70
CA GLU A 134 -16.61 -1.69 -14.38
C GLU A 134 -15.10 -1.78 -14.63
N TRP A 135 -14.31 -2.27 -13.66
CA TRP A 135 -12.88 -2.50 -13.84
C TRP A 135 -12.58 -3.57 -14.91
N LEU A 136 -13.26 -4.71 -14.87
CA LEU A 136 -13.10 -5.75 -15.90
C LEU A 136 -13.40 -5.23 -17.30
N GLN A 137 -14.48 -4.45 -17.45
CA GLN A 137 -14.84 -3.83 -18.71
C GLN A 137 -13.80 -2.80 -19.16
N LYS A 138 -13.36 -1.92 -18.26
CA LYS A 138 -12.34 -0.89 -18.51
C LYS A 138 -11.03 -1.50 -19.03
N HIS A 139 -10.63 -2.65 -18.49
CA HIS A 139 -9.38 -3.33 -18.85
C HIS A 139 -9.55 -4.43 -19.90
N ASN A 140 -10.75 -4.60 -20.47
CA ASN A 140 -11.08 -5.68 -21.42
C ASN A 140 -10.72 -7.08 -20.92
N LEU A 141 -10.97 -7.36 -19.64
CA LEU A 141 -10.67 -8.64 -18.99
C LEU A 141 -11.95 -9.41 -18.66
N HIS A 142 -11.81 -10.73 -18.57
CA HIS A 142 -12.80 -11.62 -17.98
C HIS A 142 -12.27 -12.18 -16.67
N PRO A 143 -13.12 -12.41 -15.65
CA PRO A 143 -12.69 -13.04 -14.41
C PRO A 143 -12.05 -14.40 -14.69
N ARG A 144 -10.90 -14.64 -14.09
CA ARG A 144 -10.24 -15.94 -14.14
C ARG A 144 -11.10 -16.95 -13.38
N ILE A 145 -11.54 -17.97 -14.10
CA ILE A 145 -12.30 -19.09 -13.54
C ILE A 145 -11.31 -20.01 -12.80
N PRO A 146 -11.69 -20.58 -11.64
CA PRO A 146 -10.89 -21.58 -10.93
C PRO A 146 -10.45 -22.74 -11.82
#